data_AF-A0A2M7U4A6-F1
#
_entry.id   AF-A0A2M7U4A6-F1
#
_cell.length_a   1.000
_cell.length_b   1.000
_cell.length_c   1.000
_cell.angle_alpha   90.00
_cell.angle_beta   90.00
_cell.angle_gamma   90.00
#
_symmetry.space_group_name_H-M   'P 1'
#
loop_
_entity.id
_entity.type
_entity.pdbx_description
1 polymer ?
#
loop_
_entity_poly.entity_id
_entity_poly.type
_entity_poly.pdbx_seq_one_letter_code
_entity_poly.pdbx_strand_id
1 'polypeptide(L)'
;MGFQVDLSQVDIKPVDRDQLKSIAGRDYTDQLRGYCNTRTQFLNGNLTERSHTIYILNDVPELTIESTMAHELMHIWIVQNTNIDHQAILEEGSCNYLSYLYLSEYNNPDSAYLIRHLMESSDPVYGEGFRRVRERFGQRPLNMLFDYLKNHSTL
;
A
#
# COMPACT_ATOMS: atom_id res chain seq x y z
N MET A 1 -6.65 8.46 17.11
CA MET A 1 -5.80 8.74 15.93
C MET A 1 -6.20 7.78 14.84
N GLY A 2 -6.45 8.28 13.62
CA GLY A 2 -6.90 7.50 12.46
C GLY A 2 -5.85 7.48 11.34
N PHE A 3 -6.27 7.07 10.13
CA PHE A 3 -5.44 7.13 8.94
C PHE A 3 -5.18 8.60 8.56
N GLN A 4 -3.92 9.05 8.61
CA GLN A 4 -3.52 10.43 8.36
C GLN A 4 -2.31 10.45 7.43
N VAL A 5 -2.51 11.01 6.24
CA VAL A 5 -1.48 11.24 5.23
C VAL A 5 -1.50 12.72 4.87
N ASP A 6 -0.34 13.35 4.84
CA ASP A 6 -0.17 14.69 4.30
C ASP A 6 -0.25 14.63 2.77
N LEU A 7 -1.46 14.85 2.25
CA LEU A 7 -1.75 14.82 0.82
C LEU A 7 -1.09 15.96 0.05
N SER A 8 -0.60 17.01 0.71
CA SER A 8 0.14 18.08 0.02
C SER A 8 1.49 17.59 -0.53
N GLN A 9 1.98 16.45 -0.03
CA GLN A 9 3.20 15.79 -0.47
C GLN A 9 2.95 14.67 -1.49
N VAL A 10 1.70 14.45 -1.92
CA VAL A 10 1.31 13.30 -2.75
C VAL A 10 0.84 13.77 -4.11
N ASP A 11 1.48 13.26 -5.16
CA ASP A 11 1.03 13.40 -6.55
C ASP A 11 0.54 12.04 -7.06
N ILE A 12 -0.45 12.04 -7.96
CA ILE A 12 -1.04 10.82 -8.52
C ILE A 12 -0.99 10.91 -10.04
N LYS A 13 -0.41 9.89 -10.69
CA LYS A 13 -0.25 9.87 -12.15
C LYS A 13 -0.81 8.59 -12.75
N PRO A 14 -1.76 8.67 -13.70
CA PRO A 14 -2.11 7.53 -14.52
C PRO A 14 -0.93 7.20 -15.44
N VAL A 15 -0.61 5.92 -15.57
CA VAL A 15 0.45 5.42 -16.43
C VAL A 15 0.00 4.17 -17.18
N ASP A 16 0.55 3.95 -18.37
CA ASP A 16 0.39 2.68 -19.06
C ASP A 16 1.31 1.59 -18.47
N ARG A 17 1.19 0.38 -19.01
CA ARG A 17 1.94 -0.79 -18.56
C ARG A 17 3.45 -0.64 -18.74
N ASP A 18 3.90 -0.06 -19.84
CA ASP A 18 5.32 0.07 -20.18
C ASP A 18 5.97 1.15 -19.29
N GLN A 19 5.25 2.24 -19.05
CA GLN A 19 5.63 3.28 -18.10
C GLN A 19 5.73 2.70 -16.68
N LEU A 20 4.71 1.97 -16.21
CA LEU A 20 4.73 1.36 -14.87
C LEU A 20 5.91 0.40 -14.70
N LYS A 21 6.19 -0.41 -15.73
CA LYS A 21 7.36 -1.30 -15.76
C LYS A 21 8.67 -0.54 -15.71
N SER A 22 8.80 0.55 -16.47
CA SER A 22 10.00 1.39 -16.47
C SER A 22 10.22 2.07 -15.11
N ILE A 23 9.14 2.50 -14.45
CA ILE A 23 9.19 3.22 -13.17
C ILE A 23 9.52 2.27 -12.02
N ALA A 24 8.84 1.12 -11.93
CA ALA A 24 9.05 0.13 -10.88
C ALA A 24 10.39 -0.62 -11.05
N GLY A 25 10.92 -0.70 -12.27
CA GLY A 25 12.23 -1.27 -12.54
C GLY A 25 12.36 -2.70 -12.05
N ARG A 26 13.23 -2.93 -11.05
CA ARG A 26 13.46 -4.27 -10.47
C ARG A 26 12.29 -4.78 -9.62
N ASP A 27 11.44 -3.87 -9.13
CA ASP A 27 10.30 -4.19 -8.27
C ASP A 27 9.06 -4.55 -9.10
N TYR A 28 9.15 -4.43 -10.44
CA TYR A 28 8.05 -4.74 -11.35
C TYR A 28 7.68 -6.23 -11.35
N THR A 29 6.37 -6.50 -11.29
CA THR A 29 5.76 -7.79 -11.59
C THR A 29 4.58 -7.60 -12.54
N ASP A 30 4.18 -8.63 -13.29
CA ASP A 30 3.02 -8.52 -14.19
C ASP A 30 1.68 -8.33 -13.45
N GLN A 31 1.68 -8.60 -12.14
CA GLN A 31 0.53 -8.37 -11.26
C GLN A 31 0.49 -6.93 -10.71
N LEU A 32 1.59 -6.17 -10.81
CA LEU A 32 1.66 -4.79 -10.35
C LEU A 32 0.58 -3.93 -11.02
N ARG A 33 -0.14 -3.14 -10.24
CA ARG A 33 -1.20 -2.22 -10.70
C ARG A 33 -0.98 -0.78 -10.26
N GLY A 34 -0.14 -0.57 -9.25
CA GLY A 34 0.33 0.73 -8.81
C GLY A 34 1.77 0.66 -8.36
N TYR A 35 2.40 1.81 -8.17
CA TYR A 35 3.71 1.90 -7.55
C TYR A 35 3.86 3.26 -6.87
N CYS A 36 4.19 3.26 -5.58
CA CYS A 36 4.56 4.46 -4.84
C CYS A 36 6.06 4.71 -4.92
N ASN A 37 6.46 5.83 -5.51
CA ASN A 37 7.83 6.32 -5.44
C ASN A 37 7.94 7.45 -4.41
N THR A 38 8.81 7.28 -3.41
CA THR A 38 9.11 8.32 -2.43
C THR A 38 10.46 8.95 -2.72
N ARG A 39 10.49 10.28 -2.83
CA ARG A 39 11.71 11.07 -2.95
C ARG A 39 11.92 11.89 -1.69
N THR A 40 13.09 11.73 -1.09
CA THR A 40 13.55 12.55 0.05
C THR A 40 14.74 13.40 -0.36
N GLN A 41 14.76 14.64 0.11
CA GLN A 41 15.90 15.55 -0.07
C GLN A 41 16.42 15.98 1.30
N PHE A 42 17.74 15.99 1.45
CA PHE A 42 18.42 16.37 2.67
C PHE A 42 19.32 17.57 2.43
N LEU A 43 19.27 18.55 3.33
CA LEU A 43 20.21 19.66 3.38
C LEU A 43 20.92 19.63 4.73
N ASN A 44 22.25 19.58 4.73
CA ASN A 44 23.07 19.52 5.94
C ASN A 44 22.64 18.40 6.92
N GLY A 45 22.25 17.23 6.38
CA GLY A 45 21.81 16.08 7.18
C GLY A 45 20.37 16.15 7.68
N ASN A 46 19.64 17.25 7.45
CA ASN A 46 18.24 17.38 7.81
C ASN A 46 17.35 17.13 6.60
N LEU A 47 16.27 16.37 6.78
CA LEU A 47 15.23 16.20 5.76
C LEU A 47 14.58 17.56 5.50
N THR A 48 14.70 18.06 4.28
CA THR A 48 14.11 19.35 3.88
C THR A 48 12.86 19.18 3.03
N GLU A 49 12.76 18.07 2.29
CA GLU A 49 11.62 17.81 1.43
C GLU A 49 11.36 16.31 1.37
N ARG A 50 10.08 15.95 1.42
CA ARG A 50 9.57 14.62 1.15
C ARG A 50 8.40 14.77 0.19
N SER A 51 8.44 13.99 -0.88
CA SER A 51 7.38 13.94 -1.88
C SER A 51 7.14 12.48 -2.28
N HIS A 52 5.89 12.18 -2.60
CA HIS A 52 5.43 10.87 -3.01
C HIS A 52 4.74 11.00 -4.36
N THR A 53 5.00 10.07 -5.27
CA THR A 53 4.23 9.94 -6.50
C THR A 53 3.65 8.54 -6.57
N ILE A 54 2.32 8.45 -6.57
CA ILE A 54 1.61 7.21 -6.83
C ILE A 54 1.39 7.12 -8.33
N TYR A 55 2.00 6.12 -8.96
CA TYR A 55 1.72 5.77 -10.35
C TYR A 55 0.67 4.68 -10.37
N ILE A 56 -0.41 4.86 -11.13
CA ILE A 56 -1.52 3.91 -11.21
C ILE A 56 -1.71 3.50 -12.65
N LEU A 57 -1.82 2.19 -12.87
CA LEU A 57 -2.14 1.67 -14.19
C LEU A 57 -3.49 2.20 -14.69
N ASN A 58 -3.48 2.81 -15.88
CA ASN A 58 -4.68 3.28 -16.57
C ASN A 58 -5.44 2.15 -17.29
N ASP A 59 -6.63 2.47 -17.80
CA ASP A 59 -7.48 1.55 -18.57
C ASP A 59 -7.85 0.25 -17.83
N VAL A 60 -7.97 0.32 -16.50
CA VAL A 60 -8.49 -0.76 -15.64
C VAL A 60 -9.78 -0.33 -14.94
N PRO A 61 -10.58 -1.26 -14.40
CA PRO A 61 -11.81 -0.93 -13.70
C PRO A 61 -11.58 0.03 -12.53
N GLU A 62 -12.54 0.93 -12.30
CA GLU A 62 -12.48 1.97 -11.25
C GLU A 62 -12.16 1.37 -9.86
N LEU A 63 -12.86 0.31 -9.47
CA LEU A 63 -12.61 -0.35 -8.18
C LEU A 63 -11.19 -0.93 -8.05
N THR A 64 -10.56 -1.30 -9.18
CA THR A 64 -9.15 -1.74 -9.19
C THR A 64 -8.21 -0.55 -8.95
N ILE A 65 -8.51 0.61 -9.56
CA ILE A 65 -7.78 1.87 -9.30
C ILE A 65 -7.89 2.23 -7.83
N GLU A 66 -9.10 2.27 -7.29
CA GLU A 66 -9.35 2.69 -5.91
C GLU A 66 -8.70 1.77 -4.86
N SER A 67 -8.84 0.46 -5.02
CA SER A 67 -8.22 -0.52 -4.12
C SER A 67 -6.69 -0.52 -4.21
N THR A 68 -6.13 -0.23 -5.38
CA THR A 68 -4.70 -0.01 -5.58
C THR A 68 -4.25 1.29 -4.91
N MET A 69 -5.01 2.39 -5.04
CA MET A 69 -4.73 3.63 -4.30
C MET A 69 -4.70 3.41 -2.79
N ALA A 70 -5.65 2.65 -2.24
CA ALA A 70 -5.68 2.32 -0.82
C ALA A 70 -4.39 1.59 -0.39
N HIS A 71 -3.91 0.66 -1.21
CA HIS A 71 -2.62 -0.03 -0.98
C HIS A 71 -1.45 0.97 -0.99
N GLU A 72 -1.32 1.79 -2.03
CA GLU A 72 -0.19 2.72 -2.17
C GLU A 72 -0.19 3.84 -1.11
N LEU A 73 -1.38 4.31 -0.71
CA LEU A 73 -1.52 5.26 0.39
C LEU A 73 -1.04 4.68 1.73
N MET A 74 -1.12 3.37 1.93
CA MET A 74 -0.59 2.73 3.13
C MET A 74 0.95 2.78 3.18
N HIS A 75 1.64 2.59 2.05
CA HIS A 75 3.09 2.80 1.98
C HIS A 75 3.45 4.25 2.37
N ILE A 76 2.71 5.23 1.84
CA ILE A 76 2.92 6.64 2.20
C ILE A 76 2.66 6.87 3.68
N TRP A 77 1.58 6.29 4.23
CA TRP A 77 1.29 6.39 5.66
C TRP A 77 2.44 5.85 6.51
N ILE A 78 2.98 4.67 6.18
CA ILE A 78 4.13 4.05 6.87
C ILE A 78 5.32 5.00 6.84
N VAL A 79 5.68 5.52 5.68
CA VAL A 79 6.81 6.44 5.53
C VAL A 79 6.60 7.74 6.32
N GLN A 80 5.40 8.31 6.31
CA GLN A 80 5.09 9.58 6.98
C GLN A 80 4.96 9.45 8.50
N ASN A 81 4.51 8.30 9.00
CA ASN A 81 4.11 8.13 10.40
C ASN A 81 5.03 7.21 11.21
N THR A 82 6.02 6.59 10.57
CA THR A 82 6.97 5.69 11.23
C THR A 82 8.41 6.07 10.89
N ASN A 83 9.34 5.71 11.78
CA ASN A 83 10.79 5.83 11.57
C ASN A 83 11.45 4.44 11.55
N ILE A 84 10.69 3.41 11.20
CA ILE A 84 11.09 2.01 11.27
C ILE A 84 11.17 1.48 9.84
N ASP A 85 12.23 0.73 9.55
CA ASP A 85 12.34 -0.07 8.33
C ASP A 85 11.62 -1.41 8.59
N HIS A 86 10.46 -1.59 7.96
CA HIS A 86 9.62 -2.77 8.16
C HIS A 86 10.09 -3.92 7.27
N GLN A 87 9.92 -5.15 7.75
CA GLN A 87 10.04 -6.31 6.87
C GLN A 87 8.94 -6.26 5.81
N ALA A 88 9.30 -6.57 4.56
CA ALA A 88 8.38 -6.56 3.43
C ALA A 88 7.06 -7.31 3.71
N ILE A 89 7.10 -8.43 4.44
CA ILE A 89 5.88 -9.19 4.79
C ILE A 89 4.90 -8.40 5.67
N LEU A 90 5.38 -7.56 6.59
CA LEU A 90 4.55 -6.70 7.43
C LEU A 90 4.08 -5.47 6.64
N GLU A 91 4.97 -4.86 5.85
CA GLU A 91 4.64 -3.69 5.03
C GLU A 91 3.58 -4.05 3.98
N GLU A 92 3.87 -4.97 3.07
CA GLU A 92 2.96 -5.40 2.00
C GLU A 92 1.67 -6.02 2.56
N GLY A 93 1.79 -6.76 3.66
CA GLY A 93 0.64 -7.31 4.35
C GLY A 93 -0.30 -6.23 4.88
N SER A 94 0.25 -5.12 5.39
CA SER A 94 -0.52 -3.98 5.87
C SER A 94 -1.15 -3.20 4.73
N CYS A 95 -0.44 -3.01 3.61
CA CYS A 95 -0.94 -2.36 2.41
C CYS A 95 -2.10 -3.15 1.79
N ASN A 96 -1.95 -4.48 1.63
CA ASN A 96 -3.03 -5.35 1.18
C ASN A 96 -4.21 -5.40 2.16
N TYR A 97 -3.96 -5.31 3.47
CA TYR A 97 -5.03 -5.26 4.46
C TYR A 97 -5.84 -3.97 4.34
N LEU A 98 -5.22 -2.81 4.09
CA LEU A 98 -5.95 -1.57 3.85
C LEU A 98 -6.76 -1.62 2.56
N SER A 99 -6.20 -2.19 1.49
CA SER A 99 -6.92 -2.47 0.24
C SER A 99 -8.14 -3.37 0.45
N TYR A 100 -8.00 -4.44 1.24
CA TYR A 100 -9.09 -5.33 1.63
C TYR A 100 -10.18 -4.60 2.42
N LEU A 101 -9.82 -3.76 3.38
CA LEU A 101 -10.80 -2.98 4.16
C LEU A 101 -11.61 -2.06 3.25
N TYR A 102 -10.94 -1.37 2.32
CA TYR A 102 -11.62 -0.53 1.32
C TYR A 102 -12.61 -1.34 0.48
N LEU A 103 -12.16 -2.47 -0.09
CA LEU A 103 -13.01 -3.35 -0.90
C LEU A 103 -14.18 -3.94 -0.12
N SER A 104 -14.01 -4.18 1.18
CA SER A 104 -15.04 -4.76 2.06
C SER A 104 -16.23 -3.84 2.31
N GLU A 105 -16.09 -2.54 2.05
CA GLU A 105 -17.21 -1.57 2.11
C GLU A 105 -18.17 -1.72 0.91
N TYR A 106 -17.77 -2.45 -0.13
CA TYR A 106 -18.56 -2.69 -1.33
C TYR A 106 -19.14 -4.09 -1.33
N ASN A 107 -20.46 -4.20 -1.56
CA ASN A 107 -21.15 -5.49 -1.68
C ASN A 107 -21.55 -5.76 -3.14
N ASN A 108 -20.57 -6.00 -4.01
CA ASN A 108 -20.80 -6.29 -5.43
C ASN A 108 -19.84 -7.38 -5.96
N PRO A 109 -20.10 -7.94 -7.15
CA PRO A 109 -19.27 -9.03 -7.70
C PRO A 109 -17.81 -8.65 -7.94
N ASP A 110 -17.53 -7.40 -8.31
CA ASP A 110 -16.16 -6.92 -8.58
C ASP A 110 -15.34 -6.84 -7.29
N SER A 111 -15.92 -6.33 -6.20
CA SER A 111 -15.27 -6.31 -4.89
C SER A 111 -15.02 -7.72 -4.36
N ALA A 112 -16.01 -8.62 -4.51
CA ALA A 112 -15.87 -10.02 -4.13
C ALA A 112 -14.75 -10.73 -4.91
N TYR A 113 -14.63 -10.44 -6.22
CA TYR A 113 -13.56 -10.97 -7.05
C TYR A 113 -12.17 -10.48 -6.61
N LEU A 114 -12.00 -9.17 -6.36
CA LEU A 114 -10.73 -8.58 -5.92
C LEU A 114 -10.32 -9.08 -4.52
N ILE A 115 -11.27 -9.16 -3.57
CA ILE A 115 -11.04 -9.71 -2.24
C ILE A 115 -10.58 -11.17 -2.33
N ARG A 116 -11.23 -11.96 -3.19
CA ARG A 116 -10.85 -13.36 -3.40
C ARG A 116 -9.40 -13.47 -3.89
N HIS A 117 -8.99 -12.64 -4.85
CA HIS A 117 -7.59 -12.60 -5.33
C HIS A 117 -6.59 -12.27 -4.21
N LEU A 118 -6.90 -11.31 -3.34
CA LEU A 118 -6.06 -11.01 -2.18
C LEU A 118 -5.94 -12.21 -1.22
N MET A 119 -7.05 -12.92 -0.96
CA MET A 119 -7.08 -14.06 -0.06
C MET A 119 -6.35 -15.30 -0.60
N GLU A 120 -6.51 -15.57 -1.90
CA GLU A 120 -5.99 -16.78 -2.56
C GLU A 120 -4.56 -16.62 -3.10
N SER A 121 -3.99 -15.41 -3.08
CA SER A 121 -2.61 -15.17 -3.54
C SER A 121 -1.61 -16.07 -2.80
N SER A 122 -0.87 -16.88 -3.57
CA SER A 122 0.17 -17.77 -3.05
C SER A 122 1.51 -17.07 -2.87
N ASP A 123 1.59 -15.75 -3.10
CA ASP A 123 2.83 -14.99 -2.95
C ASP A 123 3.29 -15.00 -1.48
N PRO A 124 4.56 -15.36 -1.20
CA PRO A 124 5.08 -15.52 0.16
C PRO A 124 5.26 -14.20 0.93
N VAL A 125 5.21 -13.05 0.25
CA VAL A 125 5.31 -11.73 0.86
C VAL A 125 3.94 -11.06 0.87
N TYR A 126 3.32 -10.89 -0.30
CA TYR A 126 2.07 -10.16 -0.45
C TYR A 126 0.86 -10.94 0.08
N GLY A 127 0.69 -12.17 -0.38
CA GLY A 127 -0.46 -13.00 0.00
C GLY A 127 -0.35 -13.51 1.43
N GLU A 128 0.83 -14.00 1.82
CA GLU A 128 1.07 -14.46 3.19
C GLU A 128 1.08 -13.31 4.19
N GLY A 129 1.72 -12.18 3.87
CA GLY A 129 1.69 -10.99 4.70
C GLY A 129 0.27 -10.51 4.96
N PHE A 130 -0.56 -10.45 3.91
CA PHE A 130 -1.98 -10.08 4.03
C PHE A 130 -2.72 -11.01 5.00
N ARG A 131 -2.60 -12.34 4.81
CA ARG A 131 -3.30 -13.32 5.66
C ARG A 131 -2.92 -13.17 7.12
N ARG A 132 -1.63 -13.02 7.43
CA ARG A 132 -1.15 -12.89 8.80
C ARG A 132 -1.52 -11.55 9.44
N VAL A 133 -1.46 -10.43 8.71
CA VAL A 133 -1.94 -9.13 9.19
C VAL A 133 -3.44 -9.22 9.48
N ARG A 134 -4.23 -9.79 8.55
CA ARG A 134 -5.67 -9.98 8.73
C ARG A 134 -5.99 -10.90 9.91
N GLU A 135 -5.25 -11.99 10.11
CA GLU A 135 -5.43 -12.87 11.26
C GLU A 135 -5.17 -12.12 12.58
N ARG A 136 -4.10 -11.33 12.63
CA ARG A 136 -3.70 -10.63 13.85
C ARG A 136 -4.57 -9.42 14.19
N PHE A 137 -4.98 -8.64 13.18
CA PHE A 137 -5.63 -7.33 13.34
C PHE A 137 -7.07 -7.27 12.79
N GLY A 138 -7.54 -8.29 12.08
CA GLY A 138 -8.85 -8.31 11.41
C GLY A 138 -10.07 -8.12 12.30
N GLN A 139 -9.96 -8.47 13.58
CA GLN A 139 -11.01 -8.33 14.60
C GLN A 139 -10.72 -7.19 15.59
N ARG A 140 -9.77 -6.32 15.25
CA ARG A 140 -9.31 -5.22 16.11
C ARG A 140 -9.59 -3.87 15.43
N PRO A 141 -9.76 -2.80 16.21
CA PRO A 141 -9.76 -1.45 15.67
C PRO A 141 -8.48 -1.17 14.85
N LEU A 142 -8.63 -0.53 13.69
CA LEU A 142 -7.52 -0.29 12.76
C LEU A 142 -6.35 0.48 13.40
N ASN A 143 -6.60 1.33 14.39
CA ASN A 143 -5.53 2.04 15.10
C ASN A 143 -4.56 1.09 15.82
N MET A 144 -4.96 -0.13 16.18
CA MET A 144 -4.02 -1.11 16.75
C MET A 144 -2.96 -1.55 15.74
N LEU A 145 -3.28 -1.61 14.43
CA LEU A 145 -2.29 -1.86 13.39
C LEU A 145 -1.34 -0.67 13.27
N PHE A 146 -1.87 0.56 13.27
CA PHE A 146 -1.06 1.77 13.21
C PHE A 146 -0.11 1.91 14.39
N ASP A 147 -0.60 1.66 15.61
CA ASP A 147 0.23 1.65 16.81
C ASP A 147 1.27 0.54 16.76
N TYR A 148 0.93 -0.63 16.20
CA TYR A 148 1.90 -1.72 16.00
C TYR A 148 3.04 -1.31 15.06
N LEU A 149 2.71 -0.79 13.87
CA LEU A 149 3.66 -0.34 12.84
C LEU A 149 4.60 0.76 13.35
N LYS A 150 4.13 1.63 14.25
CA LYS A 150 4.96 2.67 14.87
C LYS A 150 6.03 2.13 15.83
N ASN A 151 5.86 0.90 16.31
CA ASN A 151 6.67 0.33 17.40
C ASN A 151 7.40 -0.97 17.02
N HIS A 152 7.06 -1.61 15.91
CA HIS A 152 7.61 -2.91 15.51
C HIS A 152 7.96 -2.93 14.02
N SER A 153 9.09 -3.56 13.69
CA SER A 153 9.55 -3.78 12.30
C SER A 153 9.13 -5.13 11.72
N THR A 154 8.66 -6.08 12.54
CA THR A 154 8.37 -7.46 12.14
C THR A 154 6.95 -7.87 12.49
N LEU A 155 6.42 -8.85 11.76
CA LEU A 155 5.09 -9.40 11.99
C LEU A 155 5.02 -10.32 13.21
#